data_AF-I3W0G2-F1
#
_entry.id   AF-I3W0G2-F1
#
_cell.length_a   1.000
_cell.length_b   1.000
_cell.length_c   1.000
_cell.angle_alpha   90.00
_cell.angle_beta   90.00
_cell.angle_gamma   90.00
#
_symmetry.space_group_name_H-M   'P 1'
#
loop_
_entity.id
_entity.type
_entity.pdbx_description
1 polymer ?
#
loop_
_entity_poly.entity_id
_entity_poly.type
_entity_poly.pdbx_seq_one_letter_code
_entity_poly.pdbx_strand_id
1 'polypeptide(L)'
;MAVEFVKYSDGAAFREALSDGKSAVKNFLEASWGRHGDAWLDNVSEALCSAHRAGIYVSGIDRKMAIEQPRTAMQKILYMKKRLALNGAWDAAATREASAVCANKSIVWGGAGHFSNSKNDGPKDMRPGLVISFDLTGSGSSRINNENDHSHIVIAGEDD
;
A
#
# COMPACT_ATOMS: atom_id res chain seq x y z
N MET A 1 -8.39 5.08 -4.90
CA MET A 1 -7.07 4.53 -4.54
C MET A 1 -7.03 4.39 -3.03
N ALA A 2 -6.81 3.17 -2.54
CA ALA A 2 -6.81 2.87 -1.11
C ALA A 2 -5.36 2.50 -0.68
N VAL A 3 -4.81 3.16 0.34
CA VAL A 3 -3.35 3.13 0.62
C VAL A 3 -3.02 2.74 2.07
N GLU A 4 -1.97 1.93 2.26
CA GLU A 4 -1.45 1.54 3.57
C GLU A 4 -0.92 2.74 4.37
N PHE A 5 -0.48 3.80 3.69
CA PHE A 5 0.20 4.92 4.33
C PHE A 5 -0.69 5.69 5.33
N VAL A 6 -2.01 5.56 5.17
CA VAL A 6 -3.01 6.24 6.00
C VAL A 6 -3.83 5.18 6.74
N LYS A 7 -4.02 5.38 8.04
CA LYS A 7 -4.91 4.52 8.81
C LYS A 7 -6.34 4.85 8.45
N TYR A 8 -7.19 3.84 8.30
CA TYR A 8 -8.60 4.02 7.96
C TYR A 8 -9.32 4.99 8.91
N SER A 9 -8.97 4.95 10.21
CA SER A 9 -9.51 5.84 11.24
C SER A 9 -9.21 7.33 11.03
N ASP A 10 -8.13 7.64 10.31
CA ASP A 10 -7.59 8.99 10.21
C ASP A 10 -8.06 9.69 8.91
N GLY A 11 -9.06 9.13 8.23
CA GLY A 11 -9.50 9.57 6.90
C GLY A 11 -10.00 11.02 6.83
N ALA A 12 -10.57 11.56 7.91
CA ALA A 12 -10.98 12.97 7.96
C ALA A 12 -9.77 13.91 7.94
N ALA A 13 -8.84 13.74 8.88
CA ALA A 13 -7.61 14.53 8.97
C ALA A 13 -6.74 14.37 7.71
N PHE A 14 -6.70 13.19 7.11
CA PHE A 14 -5.99 12.97 5.85
C PHE A 14 -6.62 13.74 4.67
N ARG A 15 -7.95 13.84 4.59
CA ARG A 15 -8.61 14.63 3.52
C ARG A 15 -8.33 16.13 3.66
N GLU A 16 -8.24 16.63 4.88
CA GLU A 16 -7.80 18.01 5.14
C GLU A 16 -6.37 18.21 4.62
N ALA A 17 -5.43 17.34 5.01
CA ALA A 17 -4.06 17.39 4.53
C ALA A 17 -3.94 17.29 2.99
N LEU A 18 -4.75 16.44 2.34
CA LEU A 18 -4.80 16.33 0.87
C LEU A 18 -5.23 17.64 0.20
N SER A 19 -6.15 18.36 0.82
CA SER A 19 -6.67 19.65 0.31
C SER A 19 -5.62 20.76 0.46
N ASP A 20 -4.84 20.74 1.54
CA ASP A 20 -3.75 21.69 1.81
C ASP A 20 -2.50 21.43 0.95
N GLY A 21 -2.37 20.23 0.38
CA GLY A 21 -1.36 19.88 -0.61
C GLY A 21 -0.16 19.10 -0.07
N LYS A 22 0.88 18.96 -0.92
CA LYS A 22 1.97 17.98 -0.72
C LYS A 22 2.64 18.08 0.65
N SER A 23 2.99 19.29 1.08
CA SER A 23 3.68 19.51 2.36
C SER A 23 2.83 19.09 3.57
N ALA A 24 1.52 19.33 3.54
CA ALA A 24 0.63 18.90 4.61
C ALA A 24 0.49 17.37 4.65
N VAL A 25 0.39 16.72 3.48
CA VAL A 25 0.38 15.26 3.38
C VAL A 25 1.69 14.65 3.91
N LYS A 26 2.84 15.21 3.54
CA LYS A 26 4.15 14.75 4.03
C LYS A 26 4.22 14.82 5.56
N ASN A 27 3.86 15.96 6.15
CA ASN A 27 3.85 16.16 7.60
C ASN A 27 2.87 15.19 8.30
N PHE A 28 1.69 14.95 7.71
CA PHE A 28 0.71 14.01 8.24
C PHE A 28 1.26 12.56 8.29
N LEU A 29 2.01 12.15 7.26
CA LEU A 29 2.55 10.79 7.14
C LEU A 29 3.84 10.57 7.94
N GLU A 30 4.62 11.62 8.19
CA GLU A 30 5.98 11.57 8.76
C GLU A 30 6.08 10.73 10.04
N ALA A 31 5.12 10.90 10.96
CA ALA A 31 5.12 10.19 12.24
C ALA A 31 5.05 8.65 12.10
N SER A 32 4.46 8.13 11.02
CA SER A 32 4.34 6.68 10.79
C SER A 32 5.29 6.16 9.70
N TRP A 33 5.66 7.02 8.75
CA TRP A 33 6.33 6.61 7.50
C TRP A 33 7.66 7.30 7.23
N GLY A 34 8.02 8.36 7.97
CA GLY A 34 9.28 9.09 7.78
C GLY A 34 10.54 8.24 7.98
N ARG A 35 10.43 7.13 8.72
CA ARG A 35 11.52 6.16 8.88
C ARG A 35 12.00 5.50 7.57
N HIS A 36 11.24 5.63 6.48
CA HIS A 36 11.54 5.05 5.16
C HIS A 36 12.28 6.02 4.23
N GLY A 37 12.63 7.22 4.69
CA GLY A 37 13.43 8.20 3.95
C GLY A 37 12.63 9.44 3.53
N ASP A 38 13.27 10.61 3.62
CA ASP A 38 12.61 11.90 3.38
C ASP A 38 12.19 12.08 1.91
N ALA A 39 13.09 11.77 0.97
CA ALA A 39 12.83 11.85 -0.47
C ALA A 39 11.72 10.88 -0.89
N TRP A 40 11.74 9.65 -0.38
CA TRP A 40 10.69 8.68 -0.62
C TRP A 40 9.33 9.17 -0.08
N LEU A 41 9.30 9.73 1.13
CA LEU A 41 8.08 10.26 1.71
C LEU A 41 7.55 11.48 0.92
N ASP A 42 8.42 12.31 0.38
CA ASP A 42 8.04 13.42 -0.50
C ASP A 42 7.40 12.91 -1.80
N ASN A 43 7.99 11.90 -2.43
CA ASN A 43 7.44 11.25 -3.64
C ASN A 43 6.10 10.55 -3.38
N VAL A 44 5.95 9.85 -2.25
CA VAL A 44 4.66 9.28 -1.84
C VAL A 44 3.63 10.39 -1.68
N SER A 45 3.97 11.47 -0.98
CA SER A 45 3.06 12.60 -0.77
C SER A 45 2.64 13.24 -2.09
N GLU A 46 3.57 13.38 -3.03
CA GLU A 46 3.29 13.87 -4.39
C GLU A 46 2.35 12.94 -5.16
N ALA A 47 2.56 11.63 -5.09
CA ALA A 47 1.71 10.64 -5.75
C ALA A 47 0.26 10.70 -5.24
N LEU A 48 0.07 10.81 -3.91
CA LEU A 48 -1.25 10.93 -3.30
C LEU A 48 -1.96 12.23 -3.72
N CYS A 49 -1.26 13.37 -3.69
CA CYS A 49 -1.81 14.65 -4.15
C CYS A 49 -2.13 14.64 -5.64
N SER A 50 -1.29 14.01 -6.47
CA SER A 50 -1.52 13.91 -7.92
C SER A 50 -2.73 13.06 -8.24
N ALA A 51 -2.92 11.93 -7.55
CA ALA A 51 -4.15 11.13 -7.66
C ALA A 51 -5.39 11.94 -7.24
N HIS A 52 -5.31 12.65 -6.11
CA HIS A 52 -6.41 13.49 -5.63
C HIS A 52 -6.79 14.58 -6.64
N ARG A 53 -5.83 15.32 -7.19
CA ARG A 53 -6.06 16.35 -8.22
C ARG A 53 -6.58 15.79 -9.54
N ALA A 54 -6.27 14.52 -9.85
CA ALA A 54 -6.81 13.82 -11.01
C ALA A 54 -8.27 13.33 -10.81
N GLY A 55 -8.91 13.67 -9.69
CA GLY A 55 -10.29 13.26 -9.39
C GLY A 55 -10.40 11.86 -8.81
N ILE A 56 -9.29 11.22 -8.41
CA ILE A 56 -9.31 9.91 -7.76
C ILE A 56 -9.53 10.11 -6.26
N TYR A 57 -10.58 9.50 -5.73
CA TYR A 57 -10.77 9.44 -4.28
C TYR A 57 -9.64 8.62 -3.63
N VAL A 58 -8.90 9.24 -2.70
CA VAL A 58 -7.77 8.63 -1.99
C VAL A 58 -8.16 8.38 -0.53
N SER A 59 -8.01 7.14 -0.06
CA SER A 59 -8.40 6.73 1.29
C SER A 59 -7.37 5.82 1.96
N GLY A 60 -7.37 5.79 3.29
CA GLY A 60 -6.50 4.92 4.09
C GLY A 60 -7.10 3.54 4.34
N ILE A 61 -6.26 2.51 4.43
CA ILE A 61 -6.68 1.14 4.76
C ILE A 61 -6.04 0.60 6.03
N ASP A 62 -4.98 1.24 6.54
CA ASP A 62 -4.19 0.66 7.61
C ASP A 62 -4.92 0.69 8.96
N ARG A 63 -4.49 -0.18 9.88
CA ARG A 63 -4.98 -0.26 11.25
C ARG A 63 -3.80 -0.31 12.19
N LYS A 64 -3.85 0.51 13.25
CA LYS A 64 -2.82 0.53 14.29
C LYS A 64 -2.61 -0.87 14.86
N MET A 65 -1.39 -1.37 14.73
CA MET A 65 -0.94 -2.61 15.36
C MET A 65 0.49 -2.42 15.85
N ALA A 66 0.68 -2.44 17.16
CA ALA A 66 2.00 -2.40 17.76
C ALA A 66 2.61 -3.81 17.73
N ILE A 67 3.74 -3.96 17.04
CA ILE A 67 4.56 -5.17 17.10
C ILE A 67 6.00 -4.73 17.37
N GLU A 68 6.63 -5.37 18.33
CA GLU A 68 8.05 -5.16 18.62
C GLU A 68 8.93 -5.48 17.41
N GLN A 69 10.06 -4.78 17.30
CA GLN A 69 11.02 -5.01 16.24
C GLN A 69 11.62 -6.43 16.36
N PRO A 70 11.51 -7.26 15.30
CA PRO A 70 11.96 -8.65 15.38
C PRO A 70 13.49 -8.75 15.35
N ARG A 71 14.09 -9.49 16.30
CA ARG A 71 15.54 -9.69 16.39
C ARG A 71 15.97 -11.06 15.89
N THR A 72 15.25 -12.11 16.29
CA THR A 72 15.58 -13.50 15.90
C THR A 72 14.89 -13.90 14.59
N ALA A 73 15.39 -14.95 13.93
CA ALA A 73 14.77 -15.49 12.71
C ALA A 73 13.29 -15.85 12.92
N MET A 74 12.95 -16.51 14.03
CA MET A 74 11.58 -16.84 14.37
C MET A 74 10.72 -15.59 14.62
N GLN A 75 11.27 -14.57 15.29
CA GLN A 75 10.57 -13.31 15.49
C GLN A 75 10.28 -12.60 14.16
N LYS A 76 11.19 -12.66 13.17
CA LYS A 76 10.95 -12.09 11.83
C LYS A 76 9.79 -12.79 11.12
N ILE A 77 9.74 -14.12 11.19
CA ILE A 77 8.63 -14.92 10.64
C ILE A 77 7.30 -14.56 11.32
N LEU A 78 7.29 -14.51 12.67
CA LEU A 78 6.09 -14.18 13.44
C LEU A 78 5.64 -12.74 13.21
N TYR A 79 6.57 -11.80 13.08
CA TYR A 79 6.29 -10.40 12.76
C TYR A 79 5.51 -10.32 11.44
N MET A 80 6.00 -10.97 10.38
CA MET A 80 5.31 -10.99 9.10
C MET A 80 3.94 -11.66 9.21
N LYS A 81 3.82 -12.82 9.85
CA LYS A 81 2.52 -13.48 10.06
C LYS A 81 1.50 -12.56 10.75
N LYS A 82 1.94 -11.79 11.75
CA LYS A 82 1.08 -10.80 12.42
C LYS A 82 0.72 -9.62 11.50
N ARG A 83 1.65 -9.12 10.69
CA ARG A 83 1.37 -8.08 9.68
C ARG A 83 0.33 -8.55 8.67
N LEU A 84 0.49 -9.74 8.09
CA LEU A 84 -0.46 -10.28 7.11
C LEU A 84 -1.87 -10.49 7.69
N ALA A 85 -2.04 -10.66 9.00
CA ALA A 85 -3.36 -10.73 9.63
C ALA A 85 -4.17 -9.43 9.51
N LEU A 86 -3.55 -8.32 9.08
CA LEU A 86 -4.27 -7.08 8.77
C LEU A 86 -4.99 -7.11 7.42
N ASN A 87 -4.72 -8.08 6.53
CA ASN A 87 -5.29 -8.13 5.18
C ASN A 87 -6.82 -8.04 5.18
N GLY A 88 -7.50 -8.80 6.03
CA GLY A 88 -8.96 -8.74 6.13
C GLY A 88 -9.49 -7.37 6.56
N ALA A 89 -8.77 -6.66 7.44
CA ALA A 89 -9.14 -5.30 7.84
C ALA A 89 -8.87 -4.28 6.73
N TRP A 90 -7.74 -4.42 6.02
CA TRP A 90 -7.39 -3.57 4.89
C TRP A 90 -8.39 -3.74 3.74
N ASP A 91 -8.80 -4.96 3.41
CA ASP A 91 -9.80 -5.21 2.37
C ASP A 91 -11.17 -4.66 2.75
N ALA A 92 -11.59 -4.81 4.01
CA ALA A 92 -12.84 -4.24 4.49
C ALA A 92 -12.86 -2.70 4.37
N ALA A 93 -11.76 -2.04 4.73
CA ALA A 93 -11.60 -0.60 4.57
C ALA A 93 -11.63 -0.18 3.09
N ALA A 94 -10.83 -0.84 2.24
CA ALA A 94 -10.78 -0.57 0.81
C ALA A 94 -12.15 -0.78 0.13
N THR A 95 -12.90 -1.82 0.52
CA THR A 95 -14.24 -2.11 0.01
C THR A 95 -15.22 -1.02 0.40
N ARG A 96 -15.24 -0.64 1.68
CA ARG A 96 -16.15 0.40 2.18
C ARG A 96 -15.95 1.72 1.46
N GLU A 97 -14.70 2.15 1.32
CA GLU A 97 -14.36 3.44 0.70
C GLU A 97 -14.61 3.44 -0.82
N ALA A 98 -14.37 2.31 -1.50
CA ALA A 98 -14.72 2.19 -2.92
C ALA A 98 -16.25 2.27 -3.13
N SER A 99 -17.03 1.59 -2.29
CA SER A 99 -18.50 1.62 -2.36
C SER A 99 -19.08 2.99 -2.02
N ALA A 100 -18.48 3.71 -1.06
CA ALA A 100 -18.96 5.04 -0.64
C ALA A 100 -18.95 6.08 -1.76
N VAL A 101 -18.09 5.90 -2.77
CA VAL A 101 -17.99 6.80 -3.94
C VAL A 101 -18.43 6.12 -5.25
N CYS A 102 -19.10 4.96 -5.15
CA CYS A 102 -19.52 4.15 -6.31
C CYS A 102 -18.38 3.92 -7.31
N ALA A 103 -17.18 3.64 -6.81
CA ALA A 103 -15.99 3.51 -7.65
C ALA A 103 -16.14 2.36 -8.66
N ASN A 104 -16.00 2.67 -9.95
CA ASN A 104 -16.03 1.66 -11.00
C ASN A 104 -14.82 0.70 -10.94
N LYS A 105 -13.65 1.23 -10.58
CA LYS A 105 -12.41 0.49 -10.37
C LYS A 105 -11.68 1.05 -9.15
N SER A 106 -10.89 0.22 -8.47
CA SER A 106 -10.06 0.64 -7.35
C SER A 106 -8.67 -0.01 -7.44
N ILE A 107 -7.68 0.67 -6.85
CA ILE A 107 -6.32 0.18 -6.65
C ILE A 107 -6.07 0.17 -5.15
N VAL A 108 -5.49 -0.92 -4.66
CA VAL A 108 -4.98 -1.03 -3.29
C VAL A 108 -3.45 -0.98 -3.35
N TRP A 109 -2.84 -0.04 -2.62
CA TRP A 109 -1.39 0.13 -2.57
C TRP A 109 -0.88 -0.07 -1.14
N GLY A 110 -0.08 -1.12 -0.95
CA GLY A 110 0.56 -1.45 0.32
C GLY A 110 1.80 -2.32 0.11
N GLY A 111 2.44 -2.72 1.19
CA GLY A 111 3.68 -3.50 1.17
C GLY A 111 3.49 -4.86 0.50
N ALA A 112 4.37 -5.18 -0.47
CA ALA A 112 4.26 -6.37 -1.32
C ALA A 112 4.17 -7.70 -0.57
N GLY A 113 4.69 -7.79 0.67
CA GLY A 113 4.57 -8.98 1.50
C GLY A 113 3.11 -9.37 1.80
N HIS A 114 2.19 -8.40 1.85
CA HIS A 114 0.76 -8.63 2.03
C HIS A 114 0.08 -9.27 0.81
N PHE A 115 0.72 -9.23 -0.35
CA PHE A 115 0.19 -9.71 -1.62
C PHE A 115 0.87 -10.99 -2.14
N SER A 116 1.65 -11.65 -1.28
CA SER A 116 2.28 -12.93 -1.61
C SER A 116 1.25 -14.06 -1.82
N ASN A 117 1.60 -15.04 -2.66
CA ASN A 117 0.77 -16.21 -3.03
C ASN A 117 -0.60 -15.81 -3.60
N SER A 118 -0.61 -14.81 -4.47
CA SER A 118 -1.83 -14.15 -4.97
C SER A 118 -2.23 -14.55 -6.38
N LYS A 119 -1.46 -15.38 -7.07
CA LYS A 119 -1.66 -15.68 -8.50
C LYS A 119 -3.01 -16.32 -8.85
N ASN A 120 -3.56 -17.14 -7.96
CA ASN A 120 -4.80 -17.88 -8.23
C ASN A 120 -6.05 -17.06 -7.88
N ASP A 121 -6.07 -16.48 -6.66
CA ASP A 121 -7.29 -15.91 -6.08
C ASP A 121 -7.09 -14.47 -5.56
N GLY A 122 -5.95 -13.82 -5.87
CA GLY A 122 -5.54 -12.56 -5.26
C GLY A 122 -4.95 -12.73 -3.85
N PRO A 123 -4.61 -11.63 -3.16
CA PRO A 123 -4.01 -11.68 -1.83
C PRO A 123 -4.90 -12.40 -0.82
N LYS A 124 -4.30 -13.22 0.05
CA LYS A 124 -5.04 -13.93 1.10
C LYS A 124 -5.83 -12.94 1.97
N ASP A 125 -7.08 -13.30 2.26
CA ASP A 125 -8.03 -12.51 3.07
C ASP A 125 -8.38 -11.13 2.47
N MET A 126 -8.16 -10.96 1.16
CA MET A 126 -8.60 -9.79 0.38
C MET A 126 -9.39 -10.25 -0.85
N ARG A 127 -10.11 -9.33 -1.49
CA ARG A 127 -10.82 -9.65 -2.74
C ARG A 127 -9.84 -10.00 -3.88
N PRO A 128 -10.23 -10.89 -4.81
CA PRO A 128 -9.44 -11.17 -6.00
C PRO A 128 -9.13 -9.91 -6.82
N GLY A 129 -7.92 -9.82 -7.34
CA GLY A 129 -7.47 -8.69 -8.15
C GLY A 129 -6.09 -8.90 -8.74
N LEU A 130 -5.79 -8.14 -9.79
CA LEU A 130 -4.48 -8.15 -10.44
C LEU A 130 -3.42 -7.58 -9.49
N VAL A 131 -2.42 -8.39 -9.15
CA VAL A 131 -1.28 -8.01 -8.29
C VAL A 131 -0.05 -7.70 -9.13
N ILE A 132 0.55 -6.54 -8.86
CA ILE A 132 1.75 -6.02 -9.53
C ILE A 132 2.93 -6.06 -8.56
N SER A 133 4.07 -6.57 -9.01
CA SER A 133 5.36 -6.43 -8.32
C SER A 133 6.34 -5.60 -9.15
N PHE A 134 7.47 -5.24 -8.55
CA PHE A 134 8.51 -4.44 -9.20
C PHE A 134 9.83 -5.20 -9.24
N ASP A 135 10.53 -5.12 -10.36
CA ASP A 135 11.92 -5.57 -10.54
C ASP A 135 12.79 -4.34 -10.75
N LEU A 136 13.55 -3.98 -9.71
CA LEU A 136 14.36 -2.76 -9.66
C LEU A 136 15.83 -3.03 -9.97
N THR A 137 16.16 -4.20 -10.56
CA THR A 137 17.56 -4.54 -10.88
C THR A 137 18.13 -3.75 -12.06
N GLY A 138 17.30 -3.00 -12.79
CA GLY A 138 17.68 -2.28 -14.02
C GLY A 138 18.01 -3.19 -15.22
N SER A 139 17.91 -4.51 -15.07
CA SER A 139 18.37 -5.49 -16.07
C SER A 139 17.24 -6.15 -16.89
N GLY A 140 15.98 -5.91 -16.50
CA GLY A 140 14.80 -6.57 -17.06
C GLY A 140 13.85 -5.62 -17.81
N SER A 141 12.84 -6.21 -18.44
CA SER A 141 11.66 -5.51 -18.95
C SER A 141 10.41 -5.97 -18.20
N SER A 142 9.34 -5.16 -18.25
CA SER A 142 8.05 -5.53 -17.68
C SER A 142 7.54 -6.83 -18.29
N ARG A 143 7.06 -7.75 -17.44
CA ARG A 143 6.76 -9.15 -17.82
C ARG A 143 5.62 -9.76 -16.99
N ILE A 144 5.04 -10.85 -17.46
CA ILE A 144 4.22 -11.73 -16.62
C ILE A 144 5.13 -12.43 -15.61
N ASN A 145 4.69 -12.54 -14.35
CA ASN A 145 5.45 -13.26 -13.33
C ASN A 145 5.24 -14.78 -13.46
N ASN A 146 6.26 -15.44 -14.00
CA ASN A 146 6.34 -16.90 -14.12
C ASN A 146 7.34 -17.53 -13.14
N GLU A 147 8.02 -16.72 -12.33
CA GLU A 147 9.08 -17.19 -11.41
C GLU A 147 8.52 -17.67 -10.08
N ASN A 148 7.41 -17.08 -9.63
CA ASN A 148 6.69 -17.45 -8.42
C ASN A 148 5.22 -17.00 -8.49
N ASP A 149 4.47 -17.28 -7.42
CA ASP A 149 3.03 -16.97 -7.34
C ASP A 149 2.73 -15.71 -6.53
N HIS A 150 3.71 -14.83 -6.34
CA HIS A 150 3.55 -13.63 -5.48
C HIS A 150 3.00 -12.40 -6.21
N SER A 151 2.90 -12.44 -7.52
CA SER A 151 2.25 -11.42 -8.34
C SER A 151 1.84 -12.01 -9.69
N HIS A 152 1.09 -11.25 -10.48
CA HIS A 152 0.69 -11.66 -11.83
C HIS A 152 1.63 -11.06 -12.88
N ILE A 153 2.02 -9.81 -12.68
CA ILE A 153 2.95 -9.08 -13.55
C ILE A 153 4.02 -8.38 -12.72
N VAL A 154 5.19 -8.21 -13.34
CA VAL A 154 6.35 -7.50 -12.82
C VAL A 154 6.58 -6.27 -13.71
N ILE A 155 6.64 -5.09 -13.11
CA ILE A 155 7.04 -3.86 -13.80
C ILE A 155 8.53 -3.64 -13.55
N ALA A 156 9.31 -3.50 -14.62
CA ALA A 156 10.72 -3.14 -14.51
C ALA A 156 10.86 -1.66 -14.10
N GLY A 157 11.76 -1.39 -13.18
CA GLY A 157 12.07 -0.06 -12.69
C GLY A 157 13.57 0.10 -12.40
N GLU A 158 13.91 1.27 -11.89
CA GLU A 158 15.27 1.65 -11.50
C GLU A 158 15.36 1.65 -9.98
N ASP A 159 16.53 1.29 -9.45
CA ASP A 159 16.86 1.44 -8.04
C ASP A 159 17.24 2.90 -7.73
N ASP A 160 17.25 3.27 -6.45
CA ASP A 160 17.56 4.64 -5.98
C ASP A 160 18.97 5.13 -6.35
#